data_AF-A0A157S7J3-F1
#
_entry.id   AF-A0A157S7J3-F1
#
_cell.length_a   1.000
_cell.length_b   1.000
_cell.length_c   1.000
_cell.angle_alpha   90.00
_cell.angle_beta   90.00
_cell.angle_gamma   90.00
#
_symmetry.space_group_name_H-M   'P 1'
#
loop_
_entity.id
_entity.type
_entity.pdbx_description
1 polymer ?
#
loop_
_entity_poly.entity_id
_entity_poly.type
_entity_poly.pdbx_seq_one_letter_code
_entity_poly.pdbx_strand_id
1 'polypeptide(L)' 'MEALRGLVAHGFGVTVLSDMVYRPWSLEGKKIEATPLADAVPPMEAGMIWHPRATLAKPANAFRQFMIHACGDETPAG' A
#
# COMPACT_ATOMS: atom_id res chain seq x y z
N MET A 1 0.37 -10.54 -1.66
CA MET A 1 1.00 -11.28 -0.54
C MET A 1 0.05 -12.40 -0.15
N GLU A 2 -0.17 -13.37 -1.05
CA GLU A 2 -1.38 -14.22 -0.95
C GLU A 2 -1.26 -15.34 0.07
N ALA A 3 -0.07 -15.91 0.26
CA ALA A 3 0.15 -16.93 1.29
C ALA A 3 -0.21 -16.42 2.69
N LEU A 4 0.11 -15.16 3.00
CA LEU A 4 -0.24 -14.51 4.26
C LEU A 4 -1.76 -14.30 4.39
N ARG A 5 -2.42 -13.86 3.31
CA ARG A 5 -3.87 -13.67 3.29
C ARG A 5 -4.60 -14.99 3.48
N GLY A 6 -4.14 -16.05 2.82
CA GLY A 6 -4.63 -17.40 3.03
C GLY A 6 -4.47 -17.85 4.48
N LEU A 7 -3.28 -17.66 5.06
CA LEU A 7 -3.00 -18.02 6.46
C LEU A 7 -3.97 -17.35 7.45
N VAL A 8 -4.18 -16.05 7.32
CA VAL A 8 -5.09 -15.28 8.20
C VAL A 8 -6.55 -15.66 7.94
N ALA A 9 -6.95 -15.78 6.68
CA ALA A 9 -8.32 -16.13 6.31
C ALA A 9 -8.71 -17.56 6.72
N HIS A 10 -7.73 -18.45 6.94
CA HIS A 10 -7.95 -19.79 7.49
C HIS A 10 -7.88 -19.84 9.02
N GLY A 11 -7.64 -18.71 9.70
CA GLY A 11 -7.58 -18.63 11.16
C GLY A 11 -6.27 -19.17 11.75
N PHE A 12 -5.21 -19.31 10.96
CA PHE A 12 -3.91 -19.81 11.43
C PHE A 12 -3.05 -18.74 12.11
N GLY A 13 -3.51 -17.50 12.19
CA GLY A 13 -2.80 -16.41 12.88
C GLY A 13 -3.36 -15.03 12.57
N VAL A 14 -2.70 -14.01 13.12
CA VAL A 14 -2.96 -12.59 12.87
C VAL A 14 -1.76 -11.94 12.20
N THR A 15 -1.96 -10.81 11.54
CA THR A 15 -0.89 -10.06 10.88
C THR A 15 -1.17 -8.57 10.91
N VAL A 16 -0.12 -7.77 10.80
CA VAL A 16 -0.20 -6.32 10.59
C VAL A 16 0.26 -6.04 9.17
N LEU A 17 -0.56 -5.30 8.41
CA LEU A 17 -0.31 -4.97 7.02
C LEU A 17 -0.51 -3.48 6.78
N SER A 18 0.28 -2.92 5.87
CA SER A 18 -0.02 -1.61 5.31
C SER A 18 -1.31 -1.66 4.49
N ASP A 19 -2.07 -0.57 4.52
CA ASP A 19 -3.26 -0.38 3.68
C ASP A 19 -2.97 -0.55 2.18
N MET A 20 -1.73 -0.28 1.75
CA MET A 20 -1.30 -0.49 0.36
C MET A 20 -1.48 -1.94 -0.10
N VAL A 21 -1.23 -2.90 0.80
CA VAL A 21 -1.29 -4.34 0.51
C VAL A 21 -2.52 -5.02 1.11
N TYR A 22 -3.25 -4.35 2.01
CA TYR A 22 -4.50 -4.86 2.55
C TYR A 22 -5.57 -4.94 1.48
N ARG A 23 -6.30 -6.06 1.48
CA ARG A 23 -7.54 -6.28 0.75
C ARG A 23 -8.51 -7.00 1.70
N PRO A 24 -9.83 -6.98 1.47
CA PRO A 24 -10.78 -7.66 2.36
C PRO A 24 -10.99 -9.16 2.07
N TRP A 25 -10.51 -9.69 0.93
CA TRP A 25 -10.78 -11.08 0.50
C TRP A 25 -9.52 -11.86 0.13
N SER A 26 -9.39 -13.11 0.57
CA SER A 26 -8.38 -14.03 0.02
C SER A 26 -8.77 -14.49 -1.39
N LEU A 27 -7.85 -15.11 -2.14
CA LEU A 27 -8.16 -15.68 -3.45
C LEU A 27 -9.25 -16.76 -3.39
N GLU A 28 -9.36 -17.44 -2.26
CA GLU A 28 -10.38 -18.46 -1.98
C GLU A 28 -11.74 -17.83 -1.57
N GLY A 29 -11.87 -16.50 -1.64
CA GLY A 29 -13.12 -15.80 -1.33
C GLY A 29 -13.42 -15.68 0.16
N LYS A 30 -12.45 -15.97 1.04
CA LYS A 30 -12.64 -15.82 2.49
C LYS A 30 -12.41 -14.38 2.92
N LYS A 31 -13.29 -13.87 3.78
CA LYS A 31 -13.19 -12.52 4.34
C LYS A 31 -12.07 -12.45 5.37
N ILE A 32 -11.30 -11.36 5.34
CA ILE A 32 -10.33 -11.00 6.37
C ILE A 32 -10.87 -9.76 7.07
N GLU A 33 -11.01 -9.83 8.40
CA GLU A 33 -11.37 -8.67 9.22
C GLU A 33 -10.12 -7.85 9.55
N ALA A 34 -10.25 -6.52 9.51
CA ALA A 34 -9.22 -5.59 9.94
C ALA A 34 -9.68 -4.85 11.20
N THR A 35 -8.75 -4.55 12.09
CA THR A 35 -8.98 -3.75 13.29
C THR A 35 -7.89 -2.70 13.41
N PRO A 36 -8.23 -1.46 13.82
CA PRO A 36 -7.23 -0.42 14.03
C PRO A 36 -6.28 -0.82 15.18
N LEU A 37 -5.02 -0.43 15.06
CA LEU A 37 -4.05 -0.57 16.14
C LEU A 37 -4.31 0.49 17.21
N ALA A 38 -4.05 0.15 18.47
CA ALA A 38 -4.24 1.05 19.60
C ALA A 38 -3.26 2.23 19.57
N ASP A 39 -2.03 1.97 19.13
CA ASP A 39 -0.97 2.96 19.00
C ASP A 39 -0.90 3.51 17.58
N ALA A 40 -0.50 4.78 17.46
CA ALA A 40 -0.22 5.39 16.17
C ALA A 40 0.97 4.69 15.50
N VAL A 41 0.76 4.23 14.27
CA VAL A 41 1.82 3.65 13.42
C VAL A 41 2.37 4.76 12.52
N PRO A 42 3.70 4.93 12.44
CA PRO A 42 4.29 5.85 11.47
C PRO A 42 3.80 5.55 10.05
N PRO A 43 3.51 6.58 9.23
CA PRO A 43 3.05 6.37 7.87
C PRO A 43 4.13 5.67 7.04
N MET A 44 3.68 4.93 6.04
CA MET A 44 4.58 4.30 5.08
C MET A 44 4.89 5.29 3.95
N GLU A 45 6.15 5.68 3.81
CA GLU A 45 6.58 6.53 2.70
C GLU A 45 6.81 5.71 1.42
N ALA A 46 6.14 6.09 0.34
CA ALA A 46 6.35 5.52 -0.99
C ALA A 46 6.92 6.58 -1.94
N GLY A 47 7.98 6.22 -2.68
CA GLY A 47 8.68 7.14 -3.57
C GLY A 47 8.95 6.54 -4.95
N MET A 48 9.24 7.43 -5.91
CA MET A 48 9.70 7.04 -7.24
C MET A 48 11.20 7.31 -7.36
N ILE A 49 11.94 6.35 -7.90
CA ILE A 49 13.38 6.48 -8.14
C ILE A 49 13.72 6.20 -9.60
N TRP A 50 14.73 6.89 -10.12
CA TRP A 50 15.31 6.66 -11.44
C TRP A 50 16.80 7.00 -11.40
N HIS A 51 17.54 6.55 -12.42
CA HIS A 51 18.96 6.84 -12.52
C HIS A 51 19.20 8.37 -12.63
N PRO A 52 20.09 9.00 -11.84
CA PRO A 52 20.24 10.45 -11.81
C PRO A 52 20.62 11.09 -13.15
N ARG A 53 21.28 10.32 -14.04
CA ARG A 53 21.68 10.76 -15.39
C ARG A 53 20.68 10.38 -16.48
N ALA A 54 19.58 9.70 -16.14
CA ALA A 54 18.58 9.32 -17.12
C ALA A 54 17.57 10.45 -17.34
N THR A 55 17.36 10.82 -18.60
CA THR A 55 16.25 11.69 -18.98
C THR A 55 14.97 10.86 -19.06
N LEU A 56 13.97 11.20 -18.26
CA LEU A 56 12.67 10.54 -18.33
C LEU A 56 12.03 10.81 -19.70
N ALA A 57 11.65 9.73 -20.40
CA ALA A 57 10.84 9.84 -21.60
C ALA A 57 9.48 10.48 -21.28
N LYS A 58 8.81 11.07 -22.29
CA LYS A 58 7.52 11.75 -22.12
C LYS A 58 6.49 10.93 -21.31
N PRO A 59 6.29 9.62 -21.58
CA PRO A 59 5.34 8.81 -20.79
C PRO A 59 5.74 8.66 -19.33
N ALA A 60 7.03 8.47 -19.04
CA ALA A 60 7.52 8.31 -17.67
C ALA A 60 7.40 9.61 -16.86
N ASN A 61 7.64 10.77 -17.48
CA ASN A 61 7.41 12.06 -16.82
C ASN A 61 5.92 12.32 -16.59
N ALA A 62 5.06 11.99 -17.55
CA ALA A 62 3.60 12.08 -17.36
C ALA A 62 3.12 11.22 -16.19
N PHE A 63 3.61 9.97 -16.09
CA PHE A 63 3.32 9.10 -14.96
C PHE A 63 3.82 9.67 -13.63
N ARG A 64 5.05 10.23 -13.60
CA ARG A 64 5.57 10.90 -12.40
C ARG A 64 4.67 12.05 -11.95
N GLN A 65 4.23 12.91 -12.86
CA GLN A 65 3.32 14.02 -12.53
C GLN A 65 1.98 13.49 -12.02
N PHE A 66 1.44 12.44 -12.65
CA PHE A 66 0.22 11.79 -12.20
C PHE A 66 0.36 11.25 -10.77
N MET A 67 1.44 10.54 -10.45
CA MET A 67 1.67 9.99 -9.12
C MET A 67 1.82 11.09 -8.06
N ILE A 68 2.50 12.19 -8.37
CA ILE A 68 2.60 13.34 -7.46
C ILE A 68 1.22 13.95 -7.19
N HIS A 69 0.36 14.05 -8.21
CA HIS A 69 -1.00 14.58 -8.03
C HIS A 69 -1.92 13.60 -7.30
N ALA A 70 -1.92 12.32 -7.68
CA ALA A 70 -2.82 11.31 -7.15
C ALA A 70 -2.48 10.85 -5.73
N CYS A 71 -1.22 10.98 -5.32
CA CYS A 71 -0.73 10.52 -4.01
C CYS A 71 -0.18 11.65 -3.13
N GLY A 72 -0.10 12.90 -3.61
CA GLY A 72 0.53 14.02 -2.90
C GLY A 72 -0.37 14.79 -1.94
N ASP A 73 -1.66 14.48 -1.89
CA ASP A 73 -2.62 15.13 -0.98
C ASP A 73 -2.74 14.35 0.34
N GLU A 74 -1.71 14.40 1.16
CA GLU A 74 -1.80 14.05 2.57
C GLU A 74 -1.96 15.33 3.39
N THR A 75 -3.18 15.89 3.41
CA THR A 75 -3.52 16.85 4.46
C THR A 75 -3.58 16.06 5.77
N PRO A 76 -2.78 16.40 6.81
CA PRO A 76 -2.93 15.74 8.10
C PRO A 76 -4.31 16.09 8.62
N ALA A 77 -5.19 15.09 8.75
CA ALA A 77 -6.39 15.23 9.55
C ALA A 77 -5.93 15.46 11.00
N GLY A 78 -6.17 16.67 11.50
CA GLY A 78 -5.85 17.07 12.88
C GLY A 78 -6.70 16.37 13.93
#